data_AF-A0A7H4NX88-F1
#
_entry.id   AF-A0A7H4NX88-F1
#
_cell.length_a   1.000
_cell.length_b   1.000
_cell.length_c   1.000
_cell.angle_alpha   90.00
_cell.angle_beta   90.00
_cell.angle_gamma   90.00
#
_symmetry.space_group_name_H-M   'P 1'
#
loop_
_entity.id
_entity.type
_entity.pdbx_description
1 polymer ?
#
loop_
_entity_poly.entity_id
_entity_poly.type
_entity_poly.pdbx_seq_one_letter_code
_entity_poly.pdbx_strand_id
1 'polypeptide(L)'
;MAGDIVVVAVNHHLNRKKILQKSIMPFCRVVIMLDIPINRSGTIEFPCMISKTISSLDFRRFMKVARNIPARRGTVSKKLLGIFNQLSAECSPQLHTANTGLSMRIIYRIKRNIFQKYGLLNCNSQGILECHDMLRMKVPV
;
A
#
# COMPACT_ATOMS: atom_id res chain seq x y z
N MET A 1 -18.58 1.72 9.42
CA MET A 1 -19.46 1.75 8.25
C MET A 1 -18.66 2.11 6.99
N ALA A 2 -19.23 1.86 5.80
CA ALA A 2 -18.61 2.30 4.55
C ALA A 2 -18.38 3.83 4.60
N GLY A 3 -17.25 4.29 4.08
CA GLY A 3 -16.82 5.66 4.20
C GLY A 3 -16.04 5.98 5.48
N ASP A 4 -16.13 5.20 6.55
CA ASP A 4 -15.41 5.55 7.79
C ASP A 4 -13.89 5.56 7.60
N ILE A 5 -13.22 6.41 8.38
CA ILE A 5 -11.76 6.39 8.49
C ILE A 5 -11.39 5.23 9.41
N VAL A 6 -10.65 4.27 8.85
CA VAL A 6 -10.16 3.11 9.59
C VAL A 6 -8.66 3.21 9.66
N VAL A 7 -8.16 3.37 10.89
CA VAL A 7 -6.72 3.45 11.16
C VAL A 7 -6.21 2.05 11.55
N VAL A 8 -5.30 1.51 10.75
CA VAL A 8 -4.68 0.20 10.97
C VAL A 8 -3.24 0.40 11.41
N ALA A 9 -3.00 0.36 12.72
CA ALA A 9 -1.67 0.57 13.32
C ALA A 9 -0.97 -0.76 13.68
N VAL A 10 -0.91 -1.70 12.73
CA VAL A 10 -0.39 -3.07 12.93
C VAL A 10 0.90 -3.27 12.12
N ASN A 11 2.02 -3.49 12.81
CA ASN A 11 3.32 -3.72 12.16
C ASN A 11 3.47 -5.13 11.57
N HIS A 12 2.89 -6.13 12.24
CA HIS A 12 3.03 -7.51 11.82
C HIS A 12 2.28 -7.73 10.50
N HIS A 13 3.02 -7.95 9.42
CA HIS A 13 2.49 -7.94 8.05
C HIS A 13 1.36 -8.95 7.84
N LEU A 14 1.45 -10.16 8.41
CA LEU A 14 0.37 -11.17 8.27
C LEU A 14 -0.93 -10.73 8.96
N ASN A 15 -0.83 -10.04 10.10
CA ASN A 15 -2.02 -9.59 10.84
C ASN A 15 -2.66 -8.40 10.14
N ARG A 16 -1.84 -7.46 9.69
CA ARG A 16 -2.30 -6.33 8.89
C ARG A 16 -2.97 -6.82 7.60
N LYS A 17 -2.35 -7.75 6.87
CA LYS A 17 -2.95 -8.38 5.68
C LYS A 17 -4.33 -8.98 5.97
N LYS A 18 -4.48 -9.77 7.04
CA LYS A 18 -5.78 -10.33 7.46
C LYS A 18 -6.83 -9.24 7.70
N ILE A 19 -6.45 -8.12 8.33
CA ILE A 19 -7.34 -6.99 8.58
C ILE A 19 -7.75 -6.33 7.27
N LEU A 20 -6.78 -6.00 6.40
CA LEU A 20 -7.00 -5.29 5.14
C LEU A 20 -7.81 -6.11 4.11
N GLN A 21 -7.78 -7.44 4.22
CA GLN A 21 -8.53 -8.36 3.35
C GLN A 21 -10.00 -8.54 3.75
N LYS A 22 -10.45 -7.94 4.86
CA LYS A 22 -11.88 -7.95 5.21
C LYS A 22 -12.69 -7.23 4.12
N SER A 23 -13.85 -7.78 3.78
CA SER A 23 -14.71 -7.30 2.68
C SER A 23 -15.11 -5.83 2.77
N ILE A 24 -15.20 -5.27 3.99
CA ILE A 24 -15.57 -3.87 4.21
C ILE A 24 -14.43 -2.89 3.95
N MET A 25 -13.16 -3.31 4.05
CA MET A 25 -12.01 -2.41 4.03
C MET A 25 -11.86 -1.62 2.73
N PRO A 26 -12.09 -2.19 1.53
CA PRO A 26 -12.06 -1.43 0.27
C PRO A 26 -13.10 -0.29 0.18
N PHE A 27 -14.11 -0.30 1.05
CA PHE A 27 -15.14 0.74 1.12
C PHE A 27 -14.87 1.78 2.21
N CYS A 28 -13.78 1.65 2.95
CA CYS A 28 -13.37 2.57 4.01
C CYS A 28 -12.23 3.50 3.54
N ARG A 29 -12.05 4.60 4.26
CA ARG A 29 -10.90 5.50 4.15
C ARG A 29 -9.75 4.91 4.97
N VAL A 30 -9.11 3.88 4.43
CA VAL A 30 -8.12 3.11 5.18
C VAL A 30 -6.78 3.86 5.28
N VAL A 31 -6.33 4.05 6.51
CA VAL A 31 -5.07 4.69 6.88
C VAL A 31 -4.21 3.66 7.58
N ILE A 32 -3.13 3.22 6.94
CA ILE A 32 -2.18 2.28 7.54
C ILE A 32 -1.11 3.10 8.27
N MET A 33 -0.89 2.83 9.56
CA MET A 33 0.18 3.46 10.34
C MET A 33 1.32 2.48 10.52
N LEU A 34 2.52 2.86 10.10
CA LEU A 34 3.71 2.01 10.15
C LEU A 34 4.85 2.70 10.93
N ASP A 35 5.71 1.89 11.54
CA ASP A 35 6.93 2.36 12.23
C ASP A 35 8.10 2.60 11.25
N ILE A 36 7.81 3.20 10.09
CA ILE A 36 8.79 3.57 9.08
C ILE A 36 8.52 4.99 8.58
N PRO A 37 9.57 5.74 8.17
CA PRO A 37 9.37 7.06 7.58
C PRO A 37 8.52 6.97 6.30
N ILE A 38 7.42 7.71 6.26
CA ILE A 38 6.56 7.84 5.08
C ILE A 38 6.60 9.29 4.59
N ASN A 39 7.24 9.50 3.44
CA ASN A 39 7.30 10.79 2.78
C ASN A 39 6.18 10.89 1.74
N ARG A 40 5.00 11.32 2.19
CA ARG A 40 3.90 11.57 1.25
C ARG A 40 4.21 12.79 0.38
N SER A 41 4.16 12.60 -0.93
CA SER A 41 4.05 13.67 -1.90
C SER A 41 2.73 13.52 -2.67
N GLY A 42 1.95 14.60 -2.75
CA GLY A 42 0.71 14.64 -3.54
C GLY A 42 -0.60 14.49 -2.76
N THR A 43 -1.68 14.23 -3.50
CA THR A 43 -3.05 14.13 -2.99
C THR A 43 -3.29 12.85 -2.21
N ILE A 44 -4.11 12.93 -1.15
CA ILE A 44 -4.47 11.77 -0.34
C ILE A 44 -5.47 10.91 -1.13
N GLU A 45 -5.05 9.68 -1.45
CA GLU A 45 -5.91 8.62 -1.99
C GLU A 45 -5.98 7.46 -1.00
N PHE A 46 -7.13 6.78 -0.91
CA PHE A 46 -7.27 5.60 -0.05
C PHE A 46 -7.08 4.28 -0.83
N PRO A 47 -6.46 3.26 -0.22
CA PRO A 47 -5.78 3.30 1.07
C PRO A 47 -4.51 4.18 1.04
N CYS A 48 -4.09 4.73 2.20
CA CYS A 48 -2.88 5.54 2.35
C CYS A 48 -2.05 5.11 3.57
N MET A 49 -0.75 5.46 3.61
CA MET A 49 0.17 5.12 4.72
C MET A 49 0.67 6.36 5.44
N ILE A 50 0.68 6.39 6.78
CA ILE A 50 1.36 7.42 7.59
C ILE A 50 2.43 6.76 8.46
N SER A 51 3.43 7.55 8.84
CA SER A 51 4.34 7.16 9.92
C SER A 51 3.61 7.20 11.27
N LYS A 52 3.92 6.26 12.15
CA LYS A 52 3.53 6.31 13.56
C LYS A 52 4.24 7.41 14.35
N THR A 53 5.35 7.93 13.84
CA THR A 53 6.05 9.09 14.40
C THR A 53 5.38 10.43 14.10
N ILE A 54 4.22 10.43 13.41
CA ILE A 54 3.43 11.64 13.15
C ILE A 54 3.05 12.33 14.47
N SER A 55 3.16 13.67 14.51
CA SER A 55 2.75 14.44 15.68
C SER A 55 1.24 14.35 15.90
N SER A 56 0.78 14.46 17.14
CA SER A 56 -0.66 14.52 17.46
C SER A 56 -1.38 15.65 16.72
N LEU A 57 -0.71 16.80 16.52
CA LEU A 57 -1.25 17.94 15.80
C LEU A 57 -1.45 17.63 14.31
N ASP A 58 -0.44 17.05 13.67
CA ASP A 58 -0.49 16.70 12.25
C ASP A 58 -1.42 15.53 11.99
N PHE A 59 -1.52 14.59 12.93
CA PHE A 59 -2.53 13.53 12.87
C PHE A 59 -3.95 14.11 12.90
N ARG A 60 -4.24 15.06 13.81
CA ARG A 60 -5.55 15.73 13.86
C ARG A 60 -5.84 16.51 12.56
N ARG A 61 -4.86 17.22 12.02
CA ARG A 61 -4.99 17.92 10.73
C ARG A 61 -5.26 16.94 9.60
N PHE A 62 -4.51 15.84 9.54
CA PHE A 62 -4.71 14.77 8.58
C PHE A 62 -6.12 14.19 8.66
N MET A 63 -6.64 13.89 9.86
CA MET A 63 -7.98 13.35 10.05
C MET A 63 -9.09 14.31 9.58
N LYS A 64 -8.92 15.62 9.82
CA LYS A 64 -9.84 16.65 9.31
C LYS A 64 -9.90 16.65 7.79
N VAL A 65 -8.75 16.57 7.13
CA VAL A 65 -8.68 16.51 5.65
C VAL A 65 -9.24 15.19 5.13
N ALA A 66 -8.83 14.07 5.72
CA ALA A 66 -9.22 12.72 5.31
C ALA A 66 -10.74 12.50 5.32
N ARG A 67 -11.46 13.09 6.28
CA ARG A 67 -12.92 12.99 6.40
C ARG A 67 -13.65 13.53 5.16
N ASN A 68 -13.09 14.53 4.49
CA ASN A 68 -13.73 15.19 3.35
C ASN A 68 -13.43 14.52 2.00
N ILE A 69 -12.51 13.56 1.96
CA ILE A 69 -12.12 12.87 0.73
C ILE A 69 -13.06 11.69 0.49
N PRO A 70 -13.64 11.47 -0.69
CA PRO A 70 -14.51 10.32 -0.93
C PRO A 70 -13.78 8.98 -0.73
N ALA A 71 -14.45 8.00 -0.11
CA ALA A 71 -13.97 6.63 -0.11
C ALA A 71 -14.18 6.04 -1.51
N ARG A 72 -13.10 5.91 -2.29
CA ARG A 72 -13.13 5.35 -3.63
C ARG A 72 -12.27 4.11 -3.69
N ARG A 73 -12.82 3.04 -4.25
CA ARG A 73 -12.04 1.85 -4.56
C ARG A 73 -11.22 2.11 -5.82
N GLY A 74 -9.91 2.25 -5.66
CA GLY A 74 -9.00 2.41 -6.80
C GLY A 74 -8.93 1.17 -7.68
N THR A 75 -8.37 1.33 -8.87
CA THR A 75 -8.05 0.23 -9.79
C THR A 75 -6.55 -0.07 -9.79
N VAL A 76 -6.19 -1.28 -10.18
CA VAL A 76 -4.80 -1.73 -10.33
C VAL A 76 -4.71 -2.61 -11.57
N SER A 77 -3.68 -2.44 -12.40
CA SER A 77 -3.53 -3.34 -13.54
C SER A 77 -3.19 -4.76 -13.08
N LYS A 78 -3.76 -5.78 -13.74
CA LYS A 78 -3.42 -7.19 -13.46
C LYS A 78 -1.92 -7.45 -13.55
N LYS A 79 -1.24 -6.80 -14.50
CA LYS A 79 0.22 -6.85 -14.67
C LYS A 79 0.98 -6.34 -13.44
N LEU A 80 0.59 -5.19 -12.91
CA LEU A 80 1.23 -4.61 -11.73
C LEU A 80 1.02 -5.50 -10.50
N LEU A 81 -0.21 -6.01 -10.32
CA LEU A 81 -0.52 -6.94 -9.24
C LEU A 81 0.29 -8.24 -9.37
N GLY A 82 0.46 -8.77 -10.59
CA GLY A 82 1.30 -9.93 -10.88
C GLY A 82 2.77 -9.72 -10.49
N ILE A 83 3.35 -8.57 -10.85
CA ILE A 83 4.73 -8.21 -10.46
C ILE A 83 4.87 -8.19 -8.93
N PHE A 84 3.96 -7.52 -8.22
CA PHE A 84 4.04 -7.45 -6.76
C PHE A 84 3.72 -8.79 -6.08
N ASN A 85 2.88 -9.64 -6.66
CA ASN A 85 2.72 -11.02 -6.20
C ASN A 85 4.06 -11.76 -6.26
N GLN A 86 4.78 -11.68 -7.38
CA GLN A 86 6.09 -12.31 -7.53
C GLN A 86 7.12 -11.73 -6.56
N LEU A 87 7.24 -10.40 -6.47
CA LEU A 87 8.17 -9.74 -5.55
C LEU A 87 7.86 -10.05 -4.08
N SER A 88 6.60 -10.28 -3.73
CA SER A 88 6.18 -10.67 -2.37
C SER A 88 6.35 -12.16 -2.07
N ALA A 89 6.58 -12.99 -3.10
CA ALA A 89 6.59 -14.46 -3.00
C ALA A 89 7.97 -15.03 -2.64
N GLU A 90 8.88 -14.23 -2.06
CA GLU A 90 10.20 -14.68 -1.61
C GLU A 90 10.11 -15.66 -0.42
N CYS A 91 9.79 -16.91 -0.77
CA CYS A 91 10.33 -18.16 -0.23
C CYS A 91 10.50 -19.18 -1.38
N SER A 92 10.99 -18.79 -2.56
CA SER A 92 11.84 -19.67 -3.39
C SER A 92 12.50 -18.87 -4.55
N PRO A 93 13.83 -18.87 -4.68
CA PRO A 93 14.53 -18.18 -5.76
C PRO A 93 14.44 -18.86 -7.14
N GLN A 94 13.68 -19.96 -7.29
CA GLN A 94 13.70 -20.79 -8.51
C GLN A 94 12.58 -20.46 -9.52
N LEU A 95 11.60 -19.60 -9.19
CA LEU A 95 10.47 -19.28 -10.07
C LEU A 95 10.59 -17.98 -10.88
N HIS A 96 11.68 -17.22 -10.72
CA HIS A 96 11.64 -15.78 -11.00
C HIS A 96 12.00 -15.30 -12.40
N THR A 97 12.31 -16.18 -13.36
CA THR A 97 12.66 -15.74 -14.73
C THR A 97 11.68 -16.17 -15.83
N ALA A 98 10.67 -16.99 -15.52
CA ALA A 98 9.93 -17.66 -16.60
C ALA A 98 8.66 -16.96 -17.14
N ASN A 99 8.02 -16.01 -16.43
CA ASN A 99 6.60 -15.69 -16.76
C ASN A 99 6.16 -14.22 -16.84
N THR A 100 7.06 -13.24 -16.90
CA THR A 100 6.62 -11.83 -17.15
C THR A 100 7.07 -11.24 -18.48
N GLY A 101 8.06 -11.82 -19.16
CA GLY A 101 8.67 -11.23 -20.36
C GLY A 101 9.27 -9.83 -20.12
N LEU A 102 9.43 -9.41 -18.85
CA LEU A 102 9.93 -8.09 -18.48
C LEU A 102 11.39 -8.17 -18.05
N SER A 103 12.18 -7.19 -18.49
CA SER A 103 13.53 -7.03 -17.95
C SER A 103 13.47 -6.58 -16.48
N MET A 104 14.47 -7.01 -15.69
CA MET A 104 14.61 -6.58 -14.29
C MET A 104 14.62 -5.07 -14.14
N ARG A 105 15.19 -4.34 -15.11
CA ARG A 105 15.18 -2.86 -15.14
C ARG A 105 13.76 -2.30 -15.12
N ILE A 106 12.83 -2.91 -15.86
CA ILE A 106 11.42 -2.49 -15.88
C ILE A 106 10.74 -2.81 -14.54
N ILE A 107 10.99 -4.00 -13.97
CA ILE A 107 10.45 -4.40 -12.66
C ILE A 107 10.89 -3.41 -11.57
N TYR A 108 12.17 -3.06 -11.51
CA TYR A 108 12.70 -2.10 -10.54
C TYR A 108 12.15 -0.68 -10.75
N ARG A 109 11.95 -0.25 -12.00
CA ARG A 109 11.30 1.04 -12.30
C ARG A 109 9.86 1.05 -11.79
N ILE A 110 9.09 0.00 -12.04
CA ILE A 110 7.72 -0.15 -11.54
C ILE A 110 7.70 -0.13 -10.01
N LYS A 111 8.57 -0.90 -9.35
CA LYS A 111 8.70 -0.90 -7.89
C LYS A 111 8.95 0.51 -7.36
N ARG A 112 9.94 1.21 -7.91
CA ARG A 112 10.29 2.58 -7.49
C ARG A 112 9.13 3.55 -7.66
N ASN A 113 8.40 3.48 -8.78
CA ASN A 113 7.24 4.35 -9.01
C ASN A 113 6.12 4.11 -7.99
N ILE A 114 5.88 2.84 -7.62
CA ILE A 114 4.87 2.51 -6.60
C ILE A 114 5.32 2.95 -5.21
N PHE A 115 6.61 2.79 -4.89
CA PHE A 115 7.17 3.27 -3.63
C PHE A 115 7.04 4.79 -3.53
N GLN A 116 7.35 5.52 -4.59
CA GLN A 116 7.13 6.96 -4.69
C GLN A 116 5.66 7.32 -4.44
N LYS A 117 4.72 6.66 -5.15
CA LYS A 117 3.28 6.90 -4.99
C LYS A 117 2.82 6.75 -3.53
N TYR A 118 3.40 5.82 -2.80
CA TYR A 118 3.00 5.54 -1.43
C TYR A 118 3.93 6.15 -0.35
N GLY A 119 4.94 6.92 -0.75
CA GLY A 119 5.87 7.59 0.15
C GLY A 119 6.95 6.70 0.78
N LEU A 120 7.22 5.53 0.21
CA LEU A 120 8.17 4.51 0.69
C LEU A 120 9.57 4.64 0.08
N LEU A 121 10.06 5.87 -0.10
CA LEU A 121 11.28 6.17 -0.88
C LEU A 121 12.55 5.43 -0.40
N ASN A 122 12.64 5.15 0.90
CA ASN A 122 13.81 4.55 1.55
C ASN A 122 13.54 3.14 2.11
N CYS A 123 12.46 2.47 1.68
CA CYS A 123 12.08 1.17 2.20
C CYS A 123 12.74 0.02 1.42
N ASN A 124 13.07 -1.07 2.12
CA ASN A 124 13.64 -2.29 1.56
C ASN A 124 12.51 -3.32 1.26
N SER A 125 12.73 -4.62 1.51
CA SER A 125 11.76 -5.70 1.33
C SER A 125 10.43 -5.45 2.06
N GLN A 126 10.43 -4.77 3.20
CA GLN A 126 9.19 -4.43 3.92
C GLN A 126 8.26 -3.58 3.06
N GLY A 127 8.79 -2.62 2.30
CA GLY A 127 8.00 -1.76 1.41
C GLY A 127 7.27 -2.53 0.31
N ILE A 128 7.80 -3.69 -0.11
CA ILE A 128 7.15 -4.57 -1.09
C ILE A 128 5.88 -5.17 -0.49
N LEU A 129 5.94 -5.66 0.75
CA LEU A 129 4.79 -6.24 1.45
C LEU A 129 3.71 -5.19 1.71
N GLU A 130 4.11 -3.98 2.14
CA GLU A 130 3.17 -2.87 2.33
C GLU A 130 2.45 -2.49 1.03
N CYS A 131 3.21 -2.35 -0.06
CA CYS A 131 2.64 -2.05 -1.37
C CYS A 131 1.73 -3.18 -1.87
N HIS A 132 2.10 -4.44 -1.63
CA HIS A 132 1.30 -5.59 -2.01
C HIS A 132 -0.06 -5.61 -1.31
N ASP A 133 -0.07 -5.38 0.00
CA ASP A 133 -1.30 -5.24 0.80
C ASP A 133 -2.20 -4.14 0.22
N MET A 134 -1.62 -2.98 -0.09
CA MET A 134 -2.33 -1.82 -0.64
C MET A 134 -2.90 -2.07 -2.05
N LEU A 135 -2.13 -2.74 -2.91
CA LEU A 135 -2.55 -3.07 -4.28
C LEU A 135 -3.69 -4.09 -4.27
N ARG A 136 -3.69 -5.05 -3.33
CA ARG A 136 -4.75 -6.06 -3.20
C ARG A 136 -6.11 -5.51 -2.76
N MET A 137 -6.15 -4.29 -2.21
CA MET A 137 -7.41 -3.63 -1.88
C MET A 137 -8.13 -3.06 -3.12
N LYS A 138 -7.40 -2.88 -4.23
CA LYS A 138 -7.90 -2.27 -5.47
C LYS A 138 -8.61 -3.29 -6.36
N VAL A 139 -9.44 -2.80 -7.28
CA VAL A 139 -10.08 -3.64 -8.31
C VAL A 139 -9.06 -3.93 -9.41
N PRO A 140 -8.76 -5.20 -9.71
CA PRO A 140 -7.91 -5.55 -10.84
C PRO A 140 -8.61 -5.22 -12.17
N VAL A 141 -7.94 -4.45 -13.03
CA VAL A 141 -8.36 -4.14 -14.41
C VAL A 141 -7.36 -4.67 -15.41
#